data_AF-A0A4W5RCL6-F1
#
_entry.id   AF-A0A4W5RCL6-F1
#
_cell.length_a   1.000
_cell.length_b   1.000
_cell.length_c   1.000
_cell.angle_alpha   90.00
_cell.angle_beta   90.00
_cell.angle_gamma   90.00
#
_symmetry.space_group_name_H-M   'P 1'
#
loop_
_entity.id
_entity.type
_entity.pdbx_description
1 polymer ?
#
loop_
_entity_poly.entity_id
_entity_poly.type
_entity_poly.pdbx_seq_one_letter_code
_entity_poly.pdbx_strand_id
1 'polypeptide(L)' 'MTSKELSVGQSAQYVGPYRLEKTLGKGQTGLVKLGVHCITGQKVAIKIVNREKLSESVLMKV' A
#
# COMPACT_ATOMS: atom_id res chain seq x y z
N MET A 1 15.35 -21.89 10.65
CA MET A 1 14.20 -21.25 11.31
C MET A 1 14.22 -19.78 10.95
N THR A 2 13.18 -19.30 10.27
CA THR A 2 13.11 -18.00 9.60
C THR A 2 13.30 -16.83 10.56
N SER A 3 14.41 -16.11 10.39
CA SER A 3 14.72 -14.85 11.08
C SER A 3 13.58 -13.86 10.86
N LYS A 4 12.86 -13.54 11.93
CA LYS A 4 11.85 -12.49 11.94
C LYS A 4 12.62 -11.17 12.06
N GLU A 5 12.90 -10.56 10.92
CA GLU A 5 13.53 -9.24 10.83
C GLU A 5 12.59 -8.22 11.49
N LEU A 6 12.90 -7.87 12.73
CA LEU A 6 12.24 -6.79 13.47
C LEU A 6 12.73 -5.48 12.87
N SER A 7 12.03 -4.96 11.86
CA SER A 7 12.30 -3.64 11.32
C SER A 7 11.98 -2.59 12.39
N VAL A 8 13.04 -2.10 13.03
CA VAL A 8 13.02 -0.98 13.98
C VAL A 8 12.49 0.27 13.26
N GLY A 9 11.41 0.85 13.79
CA GLY A 9 11.14 2.30 13.67
C GLY A 9 10.27 2.82 12.51
N GLN A 10 9.63 2.00 11.69
CA GLN A 10 8.64 2.53 10.75
C GLN A 10 7.29 2.68 11.45
N SER A 11 6.89 3.91 11.74
CA SER A 11 5.52 4.22 12.13
C SER A 11 4.57 3.57 11.12
N ALA A 12 3.57 2.83 11.63
CA ALA A 12 2.61 2.17 10.77
C ALA A 12 1.91 3.23 9.90
N GLN A 13 1.95 3.03 8.59
CA GLN A 13 1.26 3.89 7.63
C GLN A 13 -0.17 3.39 7.45
N TYR A 14 -1.12 4.31 7.31
CA TYR A 14 -2.53 4.00 7.17
C TYR A 14 -3.12 4.68 5.93
N VAL A 15 -4.09 4.00 5.31
CA VAL A 15 -4.95 4.56 4.27
C VAL A 15 -6.40 4.27 4.68
N GLY A 16 -7.11 5.30 5.12
CA GLY A 16 -8.42 5.11 5.77
C GLY A 16 -8.31 4.11 6.94
N PRO A 17 -9.22 3.12 7.06
CA PRO A 17 -9.22 2.16 8.16
C PRO A 17 -8.25 0.99 7.95
N TYR A 18 -7.34 1.06 6.96
CA TYR A 18 -6.42 -0.02 6.63
C TYR A 18 -4.99 0.33 7.01
N ARG A 19 -4.35 -0.55 7.78
CA ARG A 19 -2.91 -0.50 8.04
C ARG A 19 -2.16 -1.06 6.83
N LEU A 20 -1.19 -0.32 6.31
CA LEU A 20 -0.30 -0.78 5.24
C LEU A 20 0.75 -1.71 5.81
N GLU A 21 0.89 -2.88 5.20
CA GLU A 21 1.89 -3.89 5.53
C GLU A 21 2.87 -4.07 4.36
N LYS A 22 3.37 -5.31 4.18
CA LYS A 22 4.36 -5.65 3.15
C LYS A 22 3.88 -5.31 1.74
N THR A 23 4.86 -5.04 0.88
CA THR A 23 4.62 -4.89 -0.56
C THR A 23 4.25 -6.24 -1.17
N LEU A 24 3.19 -6.26 -1.97
CA LEU A 24 2.76 -7.43 -2.75
C LEU A 24 3.32 -7.39 -4.18
N GLY A 25 3.51 -6.20 -4.75
CA GLY A 25 4.06 -6.07 -6.09
C GLY A 25 4.46 -4.64 -6.43
N LYS A 26 5.41 -4.48 -7.35
CA LYS A 26 5.84 -3.19 -7.92
C LYS A 26 5.83 -3.32 -9.43
N GLY A 27 5.32 -2.33 -10.14
CA GLY A 27 5.36 -2.30 -11.60
C GLY A 27 5.09 -0.93 -12.16
N GLN A 28 4.98 -0.84 -13.49
CA GLN A 28 4.80 0.42 -14.20
C GLN A 28 3.57 1.19 -13.74
N THR A 29 2.48 0.48 -13.43
CA THR A 29 1.20 1.10 -13.05
C THR A 29 1.08 1.42 -11.56
N GLY A 30 2.15 1.19 -10.77
CA GLY A 30 2.20 1.56 -9.36
C GLY A 30 2.76 0.48 -8.43
N LEU A 31 2.58 0.73 -7.14
CA LEU A 31 3.00 -0.11 -6.02
C LEU A 31 1.76 -0.74 -5.39
N VAL A 32 1.77 -2.05 -5.15
CA VAL A 32 0.69 -2.74 -4.44
C VAL A 32 1.20 -3.17 -3.07
N LYS A 33 0.52 -2.78 -1.99
CA LYS A 33 0.79 -3.24 -0.62
C LYS A 33 -0.40 -4.04 -0.08
N LEU A 34 -0.13 -4.93 0.87
CA LEU A 34 -1.17 -5.56 1.67
C LEU A 34 -1.74 -4.52 2.64
N GLY A 35 -3.05 -4.36 2.64
CA GLY A 35 -3.79 -3.59 3.65
C GLY A 35 -4.54 -4.53 4.58
N VAL A 36 -4.55 -4.24 5.87
CA VAL A 36 -5.36 -4.97 6.87
C VAL A 36 -6.30 -3.99 7.56
N HIS A 37 -7.60 -4.21 7.47
CA HIS A 37 -8.60 -3.38 8.14
C HIS A 37 -8.40 -3.47 9.66
N CYS A 38 -8.27 -2.33 10.35
CA CYS A 38 -7.84 -2.29 11.74
C CYS A 38 -8.81 -2.99 12.71
N ILE A 39 -10.10 -3.00 12.40
CA ILE A 39 -11.14 -3.60 13.25
C ILE A 39 -11.43 -5.05 12.82
N THR A 40 -11.85 -5.26 11.56
CA THR A 40 -12.29 -6.57 11.07
C THR A 40 -11.15 -7.53 10.71
N GLY A 41 -9.92 -7.06 10.56
CA GLY A 41 -8.80 -7.88 10.09
C GLY A 41 -8.88 -8.26 8.60
N GLN A 42 -9.85 -7.73 7.85
CA GLN A 42 -10.01 -8.02 6.43
C GLN A 42 -8.77 -7.59 5.65
N LYS A 43 -8.23 -8.51 4.84
CA LYS A 43 -7.07 -8.29 3.99
C LYS A 43 -7.51 -7.77 2.62
N VAL A 44 -6.86 -6.71 2.16
CA VAL A 44 -7.10 -6.09 0.86
C VAL A 44 -5.78 -5.79 0.15
N ALA A 45 -5.81 -5.64 -1.17
CA ALA A 45 -4.68 -5.12 -1.94
C ALA A 45 -4.86 -3.60 -2.15
N ILE A 46 -3.91 -2.80 -1.68
CA ILE A 46 -3.93 -1.35 -1.85
C ILE A 46 -2.94 -0.98 -2.95
N LYS A 47 -3.47 -0.50 -4.08
CA LYS A 47 -2.67 0.01 -5.21
C LYS A 47 -2.41 1.50 -5.03
N ILE A 48 -1.14 1.86 -4.90
CA ILE A 48 -0.62 3.20 -4.72
C ILE A 48 -0.08 3.67 -6.08
N VAL A 49 -0.66 4.74 -6.62
CA VAL A 49 -0.29 5.33 -7.91
C VAL A 49 0.29 6.71 -7.69
N ASN A 50 1.46 7.00 -8.27
CA ASN A 50 2.01 8.35 -8.25
C ASN A 50 1.27 9.22 -9.28
N ARG A 51 0.51 10.21 -8.79
CA ARG A 51 -0.27 11.13 -9.62
C ARG A 51 0.58 11.97 -10.57
N GLU A 52 1.80 12.34 -10.18
CA GLU A 52 2.73 13.13 -11.00
C GLU A 52 3.18 12.39 -12.27
N LYS A 53 3.07 11.06 -12.27
CA LYS A 53 3.43 10.22 -13.43
C LYS A 53 2.26 9.96 -14.38
N LEU A 54 1.09 10.50 -14.08
CA LEU A 54 -0.10 10.35 -14.92
C LEU A 54 -0.29 11.59 -15.81
N SER A 55 -0.79 11.38 -17.02
CA SER A 55 -1.20 12.49 -17.87
C SER A 55 -2.42 13.21 -17.26
N GLU A 56 -2.56 14.50 -17.56
CA GLU A 56 -3.67 15.31 -17.06
C GLU A 56 -5.04 14.73 -17.46
N SER A 57 -5.14 14.19 -18.68
CA SER A 57 -6.32 13.48 -19.19
C SER A 57 -6.71 12.22 -18.40
N VAL A 58 -5.76 11.59 -17.69
CA VAL A 58 -6.02 10.46 -16.80
C VAL A 58 -6.35 10.97 -15.40
N LEU A 59 -5.68 12.03 -14.94
CA LEU A 59 -5.94 12.65 -13.64
C LEU A 59 -7.35 13.26 -13.54
N MET A 60 -7.94 13.72 -14.63
CA MET A 60 -9.32 14.22 -14.65
C MET A 60 -10.39 13.12 -14.51
N LYS A 61 -10.02 11.84 -14.60
CA LYS A 61 -10.95 10.70 -14.55
C LYS A 61 -11.00 9.98 -13.20
N VAL A 62 -10.11 10.34 -12.28
CA VAL A 62 -9.96 9.69 -10.96
C VAL A 62 -10.66 10.45 -9.85
#